data_AF-A0A1X7P2B0-F1
#
_entry.id   AF-A0A1X7P2B0-F1
#
_cell.length_a   1.000
_cell.length_b   1.000
_cell.length_c   1.000
_cell.angle_alpha   90.00
_cell.angle_beta   90.00
_cell.angle_gamma   90.00
#
_symmetry.space_group_name_H-M   'P 1'
#
loop_
_entity.id
_entity.type
_entity.pdbx_description
1 polymer ?
#
loop_
_entity_poly.entity_id
_entity_poly.type
_entity_poly.pdbx_seq_one_letter_code
_entity_poly.pdbx_strand_id
1 'polypeptide(L)'
;MRHARTLAPMSDITSTLGGADAPIPLTTAPGTSAYTIHRDGETLVCTVGSTRLSYQLRAVTDLHTWLLEQGDWVALGGADESKPAPAGSVEAFGRDESNPVGGWYGLRRGYRGRFGVYLPPLLEHLGLVELEHGARNNRVRALA
;
A
#
# COMPACT_ATOMS: atom_id res chain seq x y z
N MET A 1 23.98 -6.76 -21.61
CA MET A 1 24.28 -5.88 -20.45
C MET A 1 22.95 -5.30 -19.97
N ARG A 2 22.38 -5.85 -18.90
CA ARG A 2 21.17 -5.30 -18.29
C ARG A 2 21.62 -4.15 -17.39
N HIS A 3 21.15 -2.94 -17.68
CA HIS A 3 21.43 -1.79 -16.83
C HIS A 3 20.81 -2.08 -15.46
N ALA A 4 21.66 -2.18 -14.43
CA ALA A 4 21.21 -2.13 -13.06
C ALA A 4 20.53 -0.76 -12.87
N ARG A 5 19.21 -0.77 -12.75
CA ARG A 5 18.45 0.43 -12.41
C ARG A 5 18.81 0.75 -10.97
N THR A 6 19.64 1.76 -10.76
CA THR A 6 19.94 2.26 -9.41
C THR A 6 18.60 2.63 -8.77
N LEU A 7 18.20 1.91 -7.73
CA LEU A 7 17.06 2.26 -6.90
C LEU A 7 17.36 3.64 -6.31
N ALA A 8 16.58 4.67 -6.65
CA ALA A 8 16.63 5.93 -5.93
C ALA A 8 16.42 5.63 -4.43
N PRO A 9 17.10 6.33 -3.50
CA PRO A 9 16.87 6.07 -2.08
C PRO A 9 15.39 6.27 -1.78
N MET A 10 14.76 5.32 -1.10
CA MET A 10 13.29 5.24 -0.97
C MET A 10 12.65 6.47 -0.29
N SER A 11 13.43 7.29 0.44
CA SER A 11 13.03 8.61 0.93
C SER A 11 12.71 9.61 -0.19
N ASP A 12 13.33 9.45 -1.36
CA ASP A 12 13.10 10.29 -2.53
C ASP A 12 11.78 9.90 -3.22
N ILE A 13 11.36 8.63 -3.15
CA ILE A 13 10.18 8.16 -3.88
C ILE A 13 8.86 8.61 -3.27
N THR A 14 8.76 8.69 -1.93
CA THR A 14 7.55 9.22 -1.27
C THR A 14 7.46 10.74 -1.35
N SER A 15 8.57 11.41 -1.68
CA SER A 15 8.62 12.86 -1.91
C SER A 15 8.02 13.27 -3.26
N THR A 16 7.79 12.32 -4.18
CA THR A 16 7.08 12.58 -5.44
C THR A 16 5.56 12.54 -5.30
N LEU A 17 5.05 12.17 -4.13
CA LEU A 17 3.61 12.14 -3.87
C LEU A 17 3.07 13.57 -3.72
N GLY A 18 1.97 13.86 -4.41
CA GLY A 18 1.29 15.14 -4.28
C GLY A 18 0.68 15.36 -2.89
N GLY A 19 0.54 16.63 -2.52
CA GLY A 19 -0.13 17.08 -1.29
C GLY A 19 -1.65 17.09 -1.41
N ALA A 20 -2.34 17.62 -0.40
CA ALA A 20 -3.80 17.69 -0.37
C ALA A 20 -4.43 18.48 -1.53
N ASP A 21 -3.68 19.41 -2.12
CA ASP A 21 -4.02 20.20 -3.30
C ASP A 21 -3.78 19.47 -4.62
N ALA A 22 -2.99 18.40 -4.61
CA ALA A 22 -2.68 17.57 -5.78
C ALA A 22 -2.80 16.07 -5.47
N PRO A 23 -3.99 15.58 -5.07
CA PRO A 23 -4.16 14.18 -4.73
C PRO A 23 -4.09 13.29 -5.98
N ILE A 24 -3.45 12.14 -5.85
CA ILE A 24 -3.25 11.18 -6.94
C ILE A 24 -4.52 10.34 -7.10
N PRO A 25 -5.16 10.32 -8.28
CA PRO A 25 -6.27 9.43 -8.56
C PRO A 25 -5.76 8.01 -8.85
N LEU A 26 -6.36 7.01 -8.21
CA LEU A 26 -6.03 5.59 -8.38
C LEU A 26 -7.31 4.75 -8.44
N THR A 27 -7.17 3.50 -8.88
CA THR A 27 -8.23 2.48 -8.81
C THR A 27 -7.75 1.29 -7.99
N THR A 28 -8.66 0.63 -7.28
CA THR A 28 -8.35 -0.63 -6.59
C THR A 28 -7.90 -1.70 -7.60
N ALA A 29 -7.19 -2.74 -7.14
CA ALA A 29 -6.64 -3.76 -8.04
C ALA A 29 -7.68 -4.37 -9.02
N PRO A 30 -8.93 -4.71 -8.63
CA PRO A 30 -9.93 -5.17 -9.60
C PRO A 30 -10.46 -4.10 -10.58
N GLY A 31 -10.09 -2.82 -10.42
CA GLY A 31 -10.57 -1.71 -11.23
C GLY A 31 -11.99 -1.22 -10.89
N THR A 32 -12.62 -1.76 -9.85
CA THR A 32 -14.04 -1.52 -9.55
C THR A 32 -14.32 -0.28 -8.71
N SER A 33 -13.29 0.29 -8.06
CA SER A 33 -13.45 1.45 -7.18
C SER A 33 -12.33 2.46 -7.41
N ALA A 34 -12.71 3.69 -7.69
CA ALA A 34 -11.79 4.82 -7.74
C ALA A 34 -11.60 5.42 -6.35
N TYR A 35 -10.40 5.90 -6.06
CA TYR A 35 -10.05 6.61 -4.84
C TYR A 35 -8.94 7.62 -5.14
N THR A 36 -8.68 8.51 -4.19
CA THR A 36 -7.51 9.39 -4.25
C THR A 36 -6.60 9.18 -3.06
N ILE A 37 -5.30 9.43 -3.25
CA ILE A 37 -4.31 9.38 -2.18
C ILE A 37 -3.35 10.57 -2.26
N HIS A 38 -3.02 11.16 -1.12
CA HIS A 38 -2.01 12.22 -1.03
C HIS A 38 -1.16 12.07 0.23
N ARG A 39 0.00 12.73 0.20
CA ARG A 39 0.86 12.90 1.38
C ARG A 39 0.39 14.10 2.21
N ASP A 40 0.38 13.93 3.52
CA ASP A 40 0.13 14.97 4.52
C ASP A 40 1.15 14.78 5.66
N GLY A 41 2.29 15.45 5.55
CA GLY A 41 3.45 15.22 6.44
C GLY A 41 3.93 13.77 6.38
N GLU A 42 3.90 13.08 7.52
CA GLU A 42 4.26 11.66 7.68
C GLU A 42 3.04 10.72 7.56
N THR A 43 1.94 11.20 6.97
CA THR A 43 0.71 10.44 6.75
C THR A 43 0.39 10.34 5.26
N LEU A 44 -0.15 9.19 4.87
CA LEU A 44 -0.88 9.01 3.62
C LEU A 44 -2.36 9.10 3.88
N VAL A 45 -3.04 9.92 3.12
CA VAL A 45 -4.48 10.12 3.22
C VAL A 45 -5.15 9.50 2.02
N CYS A 46 -5.98 8.48 2.26
CA CYS A 46 -6.78 7.82 1.23
C CYS A 46 -8.24 8.28 1.33
N THR A 47 -8.84 8.73 0.23
CA THR A 47 -10.24 9.17 0.16
C THR A 47 -11.01 8.35 -0.88
N VAL A 48 -12.11 7.73 -0.45
CA VAL A 48 -13.02 6.94 -1.30
C VAL A 48 -14.46 7.36 -1.01
N GLY A 49 -15.11 8.01 -1.98
CA GLY A 49 -16.37 8.70 -1.74
C GLY A 49 -16.26 9.70 -0.58
N SER A 50 -17.12 9.59 0.43
CA SER A 50 -17.07 10.40 1.66
C SER A 50 -16.15 9.83 2.75
N THR A 51 -15.56 8.66 2.52
CA THR A 51 -14.74 7.97 3.53
C THR A 51 -13.28 8.36 3.40
N ARG A 52 -12.66 8.74 4.52
CA ARG A 52 -11.22 9.01 4.64
C ARG A 52 -10.57 7.97 5.56
N LEU A 53 -9.55 7.31 5.03
CA LEU A 53 -8.62 6.44 5.73
C LEU A 53 -7.25 7.13 5.78
N SER A 54 -6.41 6.75 6.73
CA SER A 54 -5.04 7.27 6.81
C SER A 54 -4.07 6.19 7.26
N TYR A 55 -2.87 6.22 6.68
CA TYR A 55 -1.78 5.29 6.94
C TYR A 55 -0.50 6.06 7.25
N GLN A 56 0.42 5.49 8.01
CA GLN A 56 1.76 6.07 8.13
C GLN A 56 2.47 6.09 6.77
N LEU A 57 3.15 7.19 6.42
CA LEU A 57 3.86 7.34 5.14
C LEU A 57 4.92 6.26 4.93
N ARG A 58 5.63 5.88 6.00
CA ARG A 58 6.64 4.82 5.99
C ARG A 58 6.12 3.46 5.54
N ALA A 59 4.79 3.24 5.54
CA ALA A 59 4.18 2.01 5.06
C ALA A 59 4.55 1.67 3.61
N VAL A 60 4.80 2.68 2.77
CA VAL A 60 5.24 2.47 1.38
C VAL A 60 6.58 1.74 1.35
N THR A 61 7.54 2.24 2.12
CA THR A 61 8.89 1.69 2.21
C THR A 61 8.88 0.33 2.89
N ASP A 62 8.24 0.22 4.05
CA ASP A 62 8.23 -1.01 4.83
C ASP A 62 7.52 -2.15 4.07
N LEU A 63 6.41 -1.86 3.37
CA LEU A 63 5.72 -2.87 2.56
C LEU A 63 6.58 -3.33 1.38
N HIS A 64 7.24 -2.41 0.67
CA HIS A 64 8.10 -2.78 -0.45
C HIS A 64 9.28 -3.65 0.01
N THR A 65 9.95 -3.26 1.11
CA THR A 65 11.03 -4.07 1.71
C THR A 65 10.53 -5.46 2.11
N TRP A 66 9.38 -5.54 2.79
CA TRP A 66 8.81 -6.83 3.18
C TRP A 66 8.45 -7.70 1.96
N LEU A 67 7.93 -7.11 0.88
CA LEU A 67 7.63 -7.83 -0.36
C LEU A 67 8.91 -8.32 -1.06
N LEU A 68 10.02 -7.58 -1.00
CA LEU A 68 11.32 -8.05 -1.51
C LEU A 68 11.80 -9.28 -0.73
N GLU A 69 11.62 -9.29 0.60
CA GLU A 69 11.94 -10.44 1.45
C GLU A 69 11.06 -11.66 1.15
N GLN A 70 9.80 -11.45 0.80
CA GLN A 70 8.92 -12.56 0.37
C GLN A 70 9.40 -13.19 -0.95
N GLY A 71 9.95 -12.39 -1.86
CA GLY A 71 10.55 -12.87 -3.11
C GLY A 71 9.58 -13.51 -4.12
N ASP A 72 8.28 -13.51 -3.84
CA ASP A 72 7.22 -14.08 -4.69
C ASP A 72 5.91 -13.29 -4.55
N TRP A 73 4.87 -13.71 -5.27
CA TRP A 73 3.53 -13.14 -5.24
C TRP A 73 2.85 -13.34 -3.88
N VAL A 74 2.38 -12.23 -3.31
CA VAL A 74 1.67 -12.17 -2.03
C VAL A 74 0.21 -11.77 -2.25
N ALA A 75 -0.73 -12.49 -1.62
CA ALA A 75 -2.14 -12.13 -1.66
C ALA A 75 -2.41 -10.75 -1.04
N LEU A 76 -3.29 -9.96 -1.66
CA LEU A 76 -3.64 -8.63 -1.11
C LEU A 76 -4.38 -8.74 0.23
N GLY A 77 -5.35 -9.65 0.32
CA GLY A 77 -6.07 -9.96 1.57
C GLY A 77 -6.91 -8.83 2.16
N GLY A 78 -7.25 -7.81 1.37
CA GLY A 78 -7.95 -6.60 1.81
C GLY A 78 -9.16 -6.89 2.72
N ALA A 79 -9.16 -6.34 3.92
CA ALA A 79 -10.21 -6.58 4.91
C ALA A 79 -10.45 -5.38 5.83
N ASP A 80 -11.67 -5.25 6.32
CA ASP A 80 -12.04 -4.26 7.33
C ASP A 80 -11.32 -4.49 8.67
N GLU A 81 -11.15 -3.46 9.49
CA GLU A 81 -10.48 -3.61 10.80
C GLU A 81 -11.16 -4.62 11.72
N SER A 82 -12.47 -4.79 11.57
CA SER A 82 -13.30 -5.72 12.36
C SER A 82 -13.25 -7.15 11.85
N LYS A 83 -12.60 -7.41 10.70
CA LYS A 83 -12.53 -8.72 10.06
C LYS A 83 -11.11 -9.28 10.14
N PRO A 84 -10.95 -10.61 10.28
CA PRO A 84 -9.64 -11.24 10.27
C PRO A 84 -8.92 -10.98 8.93
N ALA A 85 -7.60 -10.83 8.99
CA ALA A 85 -6.73 -10.80 7.82
C ALA A 85 -6.43 -12.23 7.36
N PRO A 86 -6.42 -12.53 6.05
CA PRO A 86 -5.80 -13.75 5.57
C PRO A 86 -4.32 -13.78 5.97
N ALA A 87 -3.87 -14.84 6.64
CA ALA A 87 -2.48 -14.97 7.07
C ALA A 87 -1.52 -14.90 5.88
N GLY A 88 -0.37 -14.25 6.07
CA GLY A 88 0.63 -14.06 5.00
C GLY A 88 0.22 -13.08 3.90
N SER A 89 -0.89 -12.35 4.04
CA SER A 89 -1.31 -11.34 3.07
C SER A 89 -0.74 -9.95 3.37
N VAL A 90 -0.81 -9.04 2.39
CA VAL A 90 -0.47 -7.62 2.58
C VAL A 90 -1.32 -7.00 3.69
N GLU A 91 -2.61 -7.31 3.75
CA GLU A 91 -3.47 -6.84 4.83
C GLU A 91 -3.07 -7.39 6.20
N ALA A 92 -2.53 -8.62 6.29
CA ALA A 92 -2.00 -9.15 7.55
C ALA A 92 -0.76 -8.37 7.97
N PHE A 93 0.21 -8.19 7.07
CA PHE A 93 1.40 -7.38 7.30
C PHE A 93 1.05 -5.97 7.80
N GLY A 94 0.04 -5.33 7.20
CA GLY A 94 -0.39 -3.96 7.52
C GLY A 94 -0.86 -3.73 8.98
N ARG A 95 -1.09 -4.81 9.74
CA ARG A 95 -1.61 -4.80 11.11
C ARG A 95 -0.90 -5.75 12.07
N ASP A 96 0.22 -6.33 11.64
CA ASP A 96 0.95 -7.34 12.39
C ASP A 96 1.79 -6.69 13.51
N GLU A 97 1.80 -7.28 14.71
CA GLU A 97 2.57 -6.78 15.85
C GLU A 97 4.09 -6.95 15.66
N SER A 98 4.51 -7.83 14.74
CA SER A 98 5.92 -8.03 14.38
C SER A 98 6.39 -7.11 13.26
N ASN A 99 5.50 -6.33 12.63
CA ASN A 99 5.91 -5.40 11.59
C ASN A 99 6.74 -4.23 12.16
N PRO A 100 7.41 -3.43 11.32
CA PRO A 100 8.29 -2.35 11.77
C PRO A 100 7.67 -1.24 12.62
N VAL A 101 6.33 -1.19 12.75
CA VAL A 101 5.60 -0.23 13.59
C VAL A 101 4.92 -0.87 14.80
N GLY A 102 5.06 -2.19 15.00
CA GLY A 102 4.49 -2.91 16.11
C GLY A 102 2.96 -3.02 16.07
N GLY A 103 2.35 -3.05 14.88
CA GLY A 103 0.91 -3.19 14.73
C GLY A 103 0.34 -2.45 13.51
N TRP A 104 -0.61 -1.54 13.74
CA TRP A 104 -1.36 -0.94 12.64
C TRP A 104 -0.60 0.19 11.95
N TYR A 105 -0.41 0.08 10.64
CA TYR A 105 -0.07 1.24 9.81
C TYR A 105 -1.24 2.21 9.67
N GLY A 106 -2.47 1.70 9.71
CA GLY A 106 -3.68 2.53 9.70
C GLY A 106 -3.86 3.33 10.99
N LEU A 107 -4.07 4.64 10.86
CA LEU A 107 -4.00 5.59 11.98
C LEU A 107 -5.34 5.84 12.66
N ARG A 108 -6.45 5.67 11.94
CA ARG A 108 -7.80 6.00 12.44
C ARG A 108 -8.55 4.73 12.85
N ARG A 109 -8.88 4.59 14.14
CA ARG A 109 -9.80 3.54 14.62
C ARG A 109 -11.14 3.61 13.88
N GLY A 110 -11.69 2.46 13.50
CA GLY A 110 -12.82 2.35 12.58
C GLY A 110 -12.40 2.27 11.10
N TYR A 111 -11.16 2.66 10.77
CA TYR A 111 -10.67 2.88 9.40
C TYR A 111 -9.19 2.57 9.23
N ARG A 112 -8.63 1.69 10.07
CA ARG A 112 -7.20 1.31 10.04
C ARG A 112 -6.90 0.04 9.24
N GLY A 113 -7.93 -0.70 8.85
CA GLY A 113 -7.82 -1.82 7.90
C GLY A 113 -7.83 -1.34 6.44
N ARG A 114 -8.16 -2.26 5.54
CA ARG A 114 -8.18 -2.07 4.08
C ARG A 114 -6.82 -1.66 3.53
N PHE A 115 -5.76 -1.95 4.28
CA PHE A 115 -4.38 -1.70 3.89
C PHE A 115 -4.04 -2.43 2.58
N GLY A 116 -4.42 -3.70 2.47
CA GLY A 116 -4.26 -4.51 1.26
C GLY A 116 -5.16 -4.09 0.09
N VAL A 117 -6.06 -3.12 0.29
CA VAL A 117 -6.91 -2.57 -0.79
C VAL A 117 -6.25 -1.35 -1.43
N TYR A 118 -5.68 -0.44 -0.64
CA TYR A 118 -5.27 0.89 -1.10
C TYR A 118 -3.75 1.09 -1.24
N LEU A 119 -2.93 0.36 -0.50
CA LEU A 119 -1.47 0.49 -0.64
C LEU A 119 -0.92 -0.19 -1.90
N PRO A 120 -1.34 -1.40 -2.31
CA PRO A 120 -0.77 -2.05 -3.48
C PRO A 120 -0.86 -1.22 -4.78
N PRO A 121 -2.00 -0.59 -5.15
CA PRO A 121 -2.04 0.27 -6.33
C PRO A 121 -1.20 1.55 -6.20
N LEU A 122 -0.98 2.05 -4.98
CA LEU A 122 -0.04 3.16 -4.74
C LEU A 122 1.40 2.72 -5.04
N LEU A 123 1.82 1.55 -4.55
CA LEU A 123 3.16 1.02 -4.83
C LEU A 123 3.35 0.76 -6.32
N GLU A 124 2.31 0.29 -7.02
CA GLU A 124 2.36 0.09 -8.47
C GLU A 124 2.52 1.44 -9.20
N HIS A 125 1.76 2.46 -8.81
CA HIS A 125 1.89 3.81 -9.35
C HIS A 125 3.31 4.38 -9.17
N LEU A 126 3.95 4.08 -8.05
CA LEU A 126 5.34 4.46 -7.76
C LEU A 126 6.38 3.57 -8.49
N GLY A 127 5.95 2.55 -9.22
CA GLY A 127 6.83 1.64 -9.94
C GLY A 127 7.62 0.68 -9.04
N LEU A 128 7.11 0.40 -7.84
CA LEU A 128 7.77 -0.43 -6.83
C LEU A 128 7.33 -1.90 -6.87
N VAL A 129 6.18 -2.20 -7.45
CA VAL A 129 5.60 -3.55 -7.47
C VAL A 129 4.97 -3.86 -8.82
N GLU A 130 4.82 -5.14 -9.10
CA GLU A 130 3.85 -5.64 -10.07
C GLU A 130 2.57 -6.05 -9.33
N LEU A 131 1.41 -5.71 -9.89
CA LEU A 131 0.10 -5.97 -9.30
C LEU A 131 -0.79 -6.74 -10.28
N GLU A 132 -1.52 -7.73 -9.78
CA GLU A 132 -2.55 -8.41 -10.57
C GLU A 132 -3.86 -7.61 -10.59
N HIS A 133 -4.49 -7.54 -11.76
CA HIS A 133 -5.77 -6.85 -11.99
C HIS A 133 -6.89 -7.80 -12.40
N GLY A 134 -7.05 -8.89 -11.67
CA GLY A 134 -8.19 -9.81 -11.79
C GLY A 134 -9.42 -9.35 -10.99
N ALA A 135 -10.55 -10.01 -11.21
CA ALA A 135 -11.81 -9.70 -10.52
C ALA A 135 -11.76 -9.96 -9.00
N ARG A 136 -10.87 -10.85 -8.54
CA ARG A 136 -10.70 -11.25 -7.14
C ARG A 136 -9.36 -11.95 -6.93
N ASN A 137 -8.96 -12.10 -5.67
CA ASN A 137 -7.76 -12.84 -5.24
C ASN A 137 -6.46 -12.33 -5.88
N ASN A 138 -6.40 -11.03 -6.17
CA ASN A 138 -5.22 -10.40 -6.72
C ASN A 138 -4.04 -10.54 -5.77
N ARG A 139 -2.85 -10.53 -6.34
CA ARG A 139 -1.57 -10.59 -5.65
C ARG A 139 -0.67 -9.45 -6.09
N VAL A 140 0.36 -9.22 -5.30
CA VAL A 140 1.40 -8.22 -5.56
C VAL A 140 2.77 -8.85 -5.33
N ARG A 141 3.78 -8.41 -6.08
CA ARG A 141 5.19 -8.76 -5.82
C ARG A 141 6.08 -7.54 -6.00
N ALA A 142 7.18 -7.48 -5.26
CA ALA A 142 8.13 -6.39 -5.39
C ALA A 142 8.88 -6.43 -6.74
N LEU A 143 9.16 -5.24 -7.27
CA LEU A 143 10.19 -5.01 -8.28
C LEU A 143 11.51 -4.68 -7.58
N ALA A 144 12.60 -5.27 -8.07
CA ALA A 144 13.97 -5.04 -7.61
C ALA A 144 14.65 -3.87 -8.32
#